data_AF-A0A6P1NXY4-F1
#
_entry.id   AF-A0A6P1NXY4-F1
#
_cell.length_a   1.000
_cell.length_b   1.000
_cell.length_c   1.000
_cell.angle_alpha   90.00
_cell.angle_beta   90.00
_cell.angle_gamma   90.00
#
_symmetry.space_group_name_H-M   'P 1'
#
loop_
_entity.id
_entity.type
_entity.pdbx_description
1 polymer ?
#
loop_
_entity_poly.entity_id
_entity_poly.type
_entity_poly.pdbx_seq_one_letter_code
_entity_poly.pdbx_strand_id
1 'polypeptide(L)'
;MEQSLQSGLDVSNRKVLMAVLGLFFLLLNLQMLSITGWMTLQDEYQQKSIDTIKVYHVGSLLFLFFFVTNKGAWFPRLPRYVYHFFLWVFVSSLALYAVYGFDSMIINYVFAFYCLLIGGLVGSWLSREEILWVFRKVSWVVFLIVAAKMVYYQEEIIRFLKAPIGHPNIETLFGGGVNLEASWMAFHLAFFVKSPKRHFYLLLVFILLLSVLYASRVGVILTLLVVGLRFLSAVPSQLERRNLITGLVLVGVLVLISVDLGQVSQKVYGLKRFSDFGSSEDAGMSGRKAMWEQFPEAMAQSHYLGYGAGNAMLGLEKVSGLDFSEENVHNYYLQVMLEFGLLGLPLYLIIVFQLLKRIHWTQLSDSLAIILLCYFISSLVQFRGAESLIWLYIGIFFVQMKDKPLPGPLSTASFLA
;
A
#
# COMPACT_ATOMS: atom_id res chain seq x y z
N MET A 1 38.76 -1.51 -5.00
CA MET A 1 38.84 -0.29 -5.83
C MET A 1 37.66 -0.21 -6.81
N GLU A 2 36.46 -0.59 -6.33
CA GLU A 2 35.24 -0.75 -7.15
C GLU A 2 34.03 -0.19 -6.34
N GLN A 3 34.23 0.99 -5.73
CA GLN A 3 33.20 1.69 -4.94
C GLN A 3 32.95 3.13 -5.41
N SER A 4 33.54 3.56 -6.54
CA SER A 4 33.49 4.95 -7.00
C SER A 4 32.47 5.25 -8.12
N LEU A 5 31.54 4.35 -8.41
CA LEU A 5 30.33 4.69 -9.18
C LEU A 5 29.18 5.16 -8.27
N GLN A 6 29.49 5.65 -7.06
CA GLN A 6 28.50 6.28 -6.19
C GLN A 6 28.27 7.73 -6.61
N SER A 7 27.28 7.90 -7.50
CA SER A 7 26.56 9.13 -7.85
C SER A 7 27.42 10.37 -8.14
N GLY A 8 27.45 10.83 -9.39
CA GLY A 8 28.03 12.13 -9.77
C GLY A 8 27.30 13.36 -9.22
N LEU A 9 26.54 13.24 -8.12
CA LEU A 9 25.91 14.35 -7.41
C LEU A 9 26.81 14.81 -6.27
N ASP A 10 27.10 16.11 -6.22
CA ASP A 10 27.76 16.70 -5.07
C ASP A 10 26.92 16.61 -3.78
N VAL A 11 27.56 16.85 -2.64
CA VAL A 11 26.94 16.73 -1.30
C VAL A 11 25.77 17.72 -1.12
N SER A 12 25.82 18.88 -1.75
CA SER A 12 24.75 19.89 -1.67
C SER A 12 23.49 19.37 -2.37
N ASN A 13 23.64 18.86 -3.59
CA ASN A 13 22.55 18.31 -4.38
C ASN A 13 21.93 17.08 -3.72
N ARG A 14 22.71 16.25 -3.01
CA ARG A 14 22.17 15.14 -2.21
C ARG A 14 21.23 15.61 -1.10
N LYS A 15 21.62 16.63 -0.33
CA LYS A 15 20.78 17.18 0.75
C LYS A 15 19.51 17.81 0.19
N VAL A 16 19.61 18.54 -0.92
CA VAL A 16 18.44 19.10 -1.62
C VAL A 16 17.51 17.99 -2.07
N LEU A 17 18.04 16.92 -2.70
CA LEU A 17 17.24 15.77 -3.13
C LEU A 17 16.54 15.08 -1.96
N MET A 18 17.22 14.91 -0.82
CA MET A 18 16.61 14.35 0.40
C MET A 18 15.48 15.24 0.93
N ALA A 19 15.63 16.56 0.89
CA ALA A 19 14.59 17.50 1.30
C ALA A 19 13.39 17.46 0.35
N VAL A 20 13.63 17.46 -0.97
CA VAL A 20 12.59 17.33 -2.00
C VAL A 20 11.86 15.99 -1.84
N LEU A 21 12.58 14.89 -1.63
CA LEU A 21 11.99 13.58 -1.35
C LEU A 21 11.15 13.59 -0.07
N GLY A 22 11.64 14.24 0.99
CA GLY A 22 10.90 14.34 2.25
C GLY A 22 9.59 15.10 2.10
N LEU A 23 9.64 16.26 1.43
CA LEU A 23 8.45 17.06 1.15
C LEU A 23 7.47 16.29 0.26
N PHE A 24 7.93 15.71 -0.84
CA PHE A 24 7.06 14.95 -1.74
C PHE A 24 6.45 13.73 -1.05
N PHE A 25 7.24 12.99 -0.26
CA PHE A 25 6.74 11.86 0.50
C PHE A 25 5.70 12.30 1.53
N LEU A 26 5.88 13.44 2.21
CA LEU A 26 4.85 13.99 3.09
C LEU A 26 3.56 14.30 2.32
N LEU A 27 3.66 14.96 1.16
CA LEU A 27 2.49 15.29 0.33
C LEU A 27 1.77 14.03 -0.18
N LEU A 28 2.50 12.97 -0.53
CA LEU A 28 1.92 11.68 -0.94
C LEU A 28 1.14 10.98 0.18
N ASN A 29 1.40 11.34 1.45
CA ASN A 29 0.63 10.87 2.60
C ASN A 29 -0.59 11.77 2.91
N LEU A 30 -0.75 12.89 2.20
CA LEU A 30 -1.88 13.80 2.30
C LEU A 30 -2.76 13.67 1.04
N GLN A 31 -3.23 12.45 0.78
CA GLN A 31 -3.98 12.14 -0.44
C GLN A 31 -5.36 12.81 -0.49
N MET A 32 -5.92 13.14 0.68
CA MET A 32 -7.17 13.91 0.78
C MET A 32 -6.98 15.42 0.65
N LEU A 33 -5.75 15.91 0.53
CA LEU A 33 -5.46 17.33 0.33
C LEU A 33 -5.40 17.67 -1.16
N SER A 34 -6.43 18.36 -1.66
CA SER A 34 -6.49 18.91 -3.01
C SER A 34 -5.85 20.30 -3.09
N ILE A 35 -5.58 20.80 -4.30
CA ILE A 35 -5.12 22.19 -4.50
C ILE A 35 -6.15 23.23 -4.05
N THR A 36 -7.44 22.86 -3.95
CA THR A 36 -8.54 23.73 -3.51
C THR A 36 -8.86 23.58 -2.02
N GLY A 37 -8.19 22.69 -1.29
CA GLY A 37 -8.42 22.45 0.13
C GLY A 37 -8.55 20.98 0.50
N TRP A 38 -8.88 20.73 1.77
CA TRP A 38 -9.13 19.40 2.28
C TRP A 38 -10.44 18.86 1.71
N MET A 39 -10.42 17.64 1.16
CA MET A 39 -11.62 16.98 0.65
C MET A 39 -12.35 16.30 1.79
N THR A 40 -13.68 16.27 1.68
CA THR A 40 -14.53 15.58 2.65
C THR A 40 -14.73 14.11 2.27
N LEU A 41 -15.18 13.29 3.22
CA LEU A 41 -15.66 11.93 2.93
C LEU A 41 -16.79 11.93 1.89
N GLN A 42 -17.63 12.96 1.87
CA GLN A 42 -18.70 13.07 0.88
C GLN A 42 -18.15 13.30 -0.53
N ASP A 43 -17.07 14.08 -0.67
CA ASP A 43 -16.39 14.25 -1.95
C ASP A 43 -15.74 12.94 -2.42
N GLU A 44 -15.29 12.10 -1.49
CA GLU A 44 -14.79 10.76 -1.79
C GLU A 44 -15.89 9.82 -2.28
N TYR A 45 -17.05 9.76 -1.61
CA TYR A 45 -18.19 8.97 -2.08
C TYR A 45 -18.75 9.43 -3.43
N GLN A 46 -18.53 10.69 -3.81
CA GLN A 46 -18.93 11.26 -5.09
C GLN A 46 -17.83 11.15 -6.16
N GLN A 47 -16.79 10.34 -5.94
CA GLN A 47 -15.67 10.14 -6.86
C GLN A 47 -14.84 11.40 -7.20
N LYS A 48 -15.15 12.56 -6.62
CA LYS A 48 -14.36 13.80 -6.80
C LYS A 48 -12.94 13.65 -6.28
N SER A 49 -12.70 12.71 -5.35
CA SER A 49 -11.36 12.39 -4.86
C SER A 49 -10.45 11.81 -5.95
N ILE A 50 -10.99 11.20 -7.00
CA ILE A 50 -10.22 10.67 -8.13
C ILE A 50 -9.96 11.79 -9.14
N ASP A 51 -10.95 12.65 -9.39
CA ASP A 51 -10.91 13.64 -10.47
C ASP A 51 -10.18 14.95 -10.11
N THR A 52 -9.84 15.15 -8.84
CA THR A 52 -9.26 16.42 -8.38
C THR A 52 -7.74 16.35 -8.23
N ILE A 53 -7.08 17.39 -8.75
CA ILE A 53 -5.63 17.57 -8.63
C ILE A 53 -5.25 17.72 -7.15
N LYS A 54 -4.50 16.74 -6.66
CA LYS A 54 -3.90 16.74 -5.31
C LYS A 54 -2.65 17.61 -5.20
N VAL A 55 -2.35 18.06 -3.99
CA VAL A 55 -1.11 18.82 -3.72
C VAL A 55 0.15 18.02 -4.03
N TYR A 56 0.12 16.69 -3.92
CA TYR A 56 1.26 15.86 -4.28
C TYR A 56 1.53 15.87 -5.79
N HIS A 57 0.52 16.07 -6.65
CA HIS A 57 0.74 16.20 -8.08
C HIS A 57 1.57 17.44 -8.38
N VAL A 58 1.24 18.58 -7.74
CA VAL A 58 2.00 19.83 -7.88
C VAL A 58 3.38 19.70 -7.23
N GLY A 59 3.45 19.16 -6.01
CA GLY A 59 4.71 18.95 -5.30
C GLY A 59 5.68 18.04 -6.05
N SER A 60 5.18 17.12 -6.86
CA SER A 60 5.99 16.24 -7.69
C SER A 60 6.76 16.97 -8.79
N LEU A 61 6.34 18.19 -9.18
CA LEU A 61 7.03 19.00 -10.20
C LEU A 61 8.42 19.46 -9.72
N LEU A 62 8.67 19.47 -8.42
CA LEU A 62 9.99 19.74 -7.84
C LEU A 62 11.04 18.73 -8.34
N PHE A 63 10.64 17.49 -8.61
CA PHE A 63 11.52 16.50 -9.21
C PHE A 63 11.86 16.80 -10.67
N LEU A 64 10.89 17.27 -11.47
CA LEU A 64 11.17 17.71 -12.84
C LEU A 64 12.21 18.83 -12.84
N PHE A 65 12.03 19.85 -12.00
CA PHE A 65 13.00 20.92 -11.86
C PHE A 65 14.38 20.37 -11.47
N PHE A 66 14.43 19.52 -10.44
CA PHE A 66 15.69 18.90 -9.99
C PHE A 66 16.36 18.06 -11.10
N PHE A 67 15.60 17.31 -11.89
CA PHE A 67 16.13 16.47 -12.98
C PHE A 67 16.61 17.30 -14.17
N VAL A 68 15.92 18.40 -14.49
CA VAL A 68 16.34 19.33 -15.56
C VAL A 68 17.67 19.99 -15.22
N THR A 69 17.85 20.41 -13.96
CA THR A 69 19.06 21.12 -13.53
C THR A 69 20.28 20.22 -13.34
N ASN A 70 20.07 18.92 -13.10
CA ASN A 70 21.14 17.97 -12.90
C ASN A 70 21.39 17.17 -14.20
N LYS A 71 22.54 17.39 -14.83
CA LYS A 71 22.96 16.64 -16.05
C LYS A 71 23.10 15.15 -15.72
N GLY A 72 22.08 14.36 -15.99
CA GLY A 72 22.04 12.93 -15.69
C GLY A 72 21.06 12.17 -16.60
N ALA A 73 21.00 10.85 -16.42
CA ALA A 73 20.01 10.03 -17.11
C ALA A 73 18.60 10.32 -16.58
N TRP A 74 17.70 10.72 -17.47
CA TRP A 74 16.30 11.04 -17.15
C TRP A 74 15.43 9.80 -16.93
N PHE A 75 15.96 8.63 -17.31
CA PHE A 75 15.26 7.35 -17.19
C PHE A 75 16.05 6.41 -16.29
N PRO A 76 15.45 5.94 -15.19
CA PRO A 76 16.08 4.95 -14.34
C PRO A 76 16.19 3.61 -15.09
N ARG A 77 17.19 2.81 -14.76
CA ARG A 77 17.39 1.49 -15.38
C ARG A 77 16.48 0.43 -14.74
N LEU A 78 15.18 0.55 -14.97
CA LEU A 78 14.18 -0.42 -14.52
C LEU A 78 14.10 -1.63 -15.47
N PRO A 79 13.59 -2.79 -15.00
CA PRO A 79 13.39 -3.95 -15.86
C PRO A 79 12.35 -3.69 -16.98
N ARG A 80 12.62 -4.19 -18.19
CA ARG A 80 11.76 -3.98 -19.38
C ARG A 80 10.30 -4.37 -19.17
N TYR A 81 10.04 -5.46 -18.44
CA TYR A 81 8.68 -5.93 -18.17
C TYR A 81 7.82 -4.92 -17.40
N VAL A 82 8.44 -4.04 -16.59
CA VAL A 82 7.69 -2.97 -15.91
C VAL A 82 7.18 -1.95 -16.92
N TYR A 83 8.02 -1.56 -17.89
CA TYR A 83 7.60 -0.68 -18.98
C TYR A 83 6.55 -1.34 -19.87
N HIS A 84 6.67 -2.63 -20.16
CA HIS A 84 5.68 -3.36 -20.95
C HIS A 84 4.31 -3.37 -20.27
N PHE A 85 4.25 -3.54 -18.94
CA PHE A 85 3.00 -3.47 -18.19
C PHE A 85 2.34 -2.10 -18.34
N PHE A 86 3.06 -1.00 -18.09
CA PHE A 86 2.49 0.34 -18.22
C PHE A 86 2.12 0.70 -19.66
N LEU A 87 2.96 0.31 -20.63
CA LEU A 87 2.62 0.47 -22.04
C LEU A 87 1.31 -0.25 -22.38
N TRP A 88 1.13 -1.48 -21.90
CA TRP A 88 -0.11 -2.23 -22.09
C TRP A 88 -1.30 -1.57 -21.39
N VAL A 89 -1.15 -1.10 -20.15
CA VAL A 89 -2.20 -0.36 -19.42
C VAL A 89 -2.66 0.85 -20.24
N PHE A 90 -1.72 1.63 -20.79
CA PHE A 90 -2.06 2.82 -21.57
C PHE A 90 -2.70 2.48 -22.92
N VAL A 91 -2.09 1.56 -23.67
CA VAL A 91 -2.60 1.18 -25.00
C VAL A 91 -3.96 0.51 -24.91
N SER A 92 -4.13 -0.44 -23.98
CA SER A 92 -5.41 -1.15 -23.82
C SER A 92 -6.51 -0.20 -23.33
N SER A 93 -6.23 0.67 -22.35
CA SER A 93 -7.23 1.64 -21.89
C SER A 93 -7.65 2.61 -22.99
N LEU A 94 -6.71 3.19 -23.74
CA LEU A 94 -7.05 4.10 -24.84
C LEU A 94 -7.91 3.42 -25.92
N ALA A 95 -7.62 2.15 -26.25
CA ALA A 95 -8.42 1.39 -27.19
C ALA A 95 -9.82 1.07 -26.65
N LEU A 96 -9.91 0.67 -25.37
CA LEU A 96 -11.16 0.23 -24.74
C LEU A 96 -12.06 1.41 -24.34
N TYR A 97 -11.51 2.60 -24.12
CA TYR A 97 -12.30 3.82 -23.91
C TYR A 97 -13.16 4.23 -25.10
N ALA A 98 -12.78 3.83 -26.31
CA ALA A 98 -13.64 4.00 -27.49
C ALA A 98 -14.92 3.16 -27.40
N VAL A 99 -14.95 2.12 -26.56
CA VAL A 99 -16.08 1.18 -26.41
C VAL A 99 -16.82 1.39 -25.08
N TYR A 100 -16.09 1.57 -23.98
CA TYR A 100 -16.65 1.62 -22.62
C TYR A 100 -16.67 3.01 -22.00
N GLY A 101 -16.15 4.03 -22.70
CA GLY A 101 -16.06 5.39 -22.19
C GLY A 101 -14.76 5.66 -21.43
N PHE A 102 -14.39 6.94 -21.35
CA PHE A 102 -13.22 7.42 -20.64
C PHE A 102 -13.46 7.43 -19.12
N ASP A 103 -12.47 6.97 -18.37
CA ASP A 103 -12.42 7.10 -16.91
C ASP A 103 -11.10 7.76 -16.48
N SER A 104 -11.15 8.61 -15.45
CA SER A 104 -9.99 9.38 -14.99
C SER A 104 -8.91 8.52 -14.32
N MET A 105 -9.19 7.27 -13.98
CA MET A 105 -8.22 6.34 -13.38
C MET A 105 -6.97 6.13 -14.25
N ILE A 106 -7.05 6.33 -15.57
CA ILE A 106 -5.86 6.35 -16.44
C ILE A 106 -4.84 7.41 -16.01
N ILE A 107 -5.30 8.56 -15.54
CA ILE A 107 -4.47 9.67 -15.06
C ILE A 107 -3.72 9.21 -13.81
N ASN A 108 -4.38 8.46 -12.93
CA ASN A 108 -3.73 7.87 -11.76
C ASN A 108 -2.67 6.85 -12.16
N TYR A 109 -2.90 6.01 -13.18
CA TYR A 109 -1.86 5.10 -13.70
C TYR A 109 -0.69 5.84 -14.34
N VAL A 110 -0.94 6.94 -15.06
CA VAL A 110 0.12 7.82 -15.59
C VAL A 110 0.95 8.41 -14.45
N PHE A 111 0.30 8.90 -13.40
CA PHE A 111 0.99 9.46 -12.25
C PHE A 111 1.71 8.39 -11.41
N ALA A 112 1.15 7.19 -11.30
CA ALA A 112 1.81 6.02 -10.71
C ALA A 112 3.08 5.63 -11.47
N PHE A 113 3.02 5.59 -12.82
CA PHE A 113 4.20 5.38 -13.65
C PHE A 113 5.25 6.46 -13.44
N TYR A 114 4.83 7.73 -13.36
CA TYR A 114 5.73 8.83 -13.04
C TYR A 114 6.39 8.68 -11.65
N CYS A 115 5.64 8.28 -10.62
CA CYS A 115 6.17 8.00 -9.29
C CYS A 115 7.18 6.83 -9.29
N LEU A 116 6.93 5.79 -10.10
CA LEU A 116 7.90 4.72 -10.34
C LEU A 116 9.21 5.25 -10.91
N LEU A 117 9.16 6.17 -11.88
CA LEU A 117 10.34 6.78 -12.47
C LEU A 117 11.10 7.63 -11.46
N ILE A 118 10.40 8.48 -10.69
CA ILE A 118 10.99 9.24 -9.57
C ILE A 118 11.69 8.26 -8.61
N GLY A 119 11.00 7.19 -8.21
CA GLY A 119 11.54 6.21 -7.28
C GLY A 119 12.81 5.54 -7.79
N GLY A 120 12.84 5.17 -9.07
CA GLY A 120 14.03 4.62 -9.70
C GLY A 120 15.21 5.62 -9.75
N LEU A 121 14.95 6.89 -10.05
CA LEU A 121 15.99 7.93 -10.10
C LEU A 121 16.53 8.23 -8.71
N VAL A 122 15.64 8.45 -7.73
CA VAL A 122 16.01 8.62 -6.32
C VAL A 122 16.80 7.42 -5.81
N GLY A 123 16.36 6.20 -6.11
CA GLY A 123 17.03 4.96 -5.74
C GLY A 123 18.41 4.79 -6.37
N SER A 124 18.69 5.46 -7.50
CA SER A 124 20.01 5.45 -8.16
C SER A 124 20.99 6.47 -7.58
N TRP A 125 20.49 7.48 -6.88
CA TRP A 125 21.26 8.63 -6.41
C TRP A 125 21.46 8.65 -4.90
N LEU A 126 20.45 8.23 -4.15
CA LEU A 126 20.50 8.13 -2.70
C LEU A 126 20.75 6.69 -2.26
N SER A 127 21.54 6.56 -1.19
CA SER A 127 21.71 5.29 -0.51
C SER A 127 20.41 4.87 0.17
N ARG A 128 20.29 3.56 0.44
CA ARG A 128 19.14 3.00 1.16
C ARG A 128 18.92 3.65 2.52
N GLU A 129 19.99 3.91 3.26
CA GLU A 129 19.89 4.50 4.60
C GLU A 129 19.43 5.96 4.57
N GLU A 130 19.86 6.76 3.59
CA GLU A 130 19.37 8.13 3.40
C GLU A 130 17.87 8.15 3.08
N ILE A 131 17.40 7.29 2.16
CA ILE A 131 15.98 7.19 1.83
C ILE A 131 15.17 6.77 3.05
N LEU A 132 15.57 5.70 3.75
CA LEU A 132 14.87 5.23 4.94
C LEU A 132 14.92 6.26 6.07
N TRP A 133 15.99 7.04 6.18
CA TRP A 133 16.07 8.15 7.12
C TRP A 133 15.01 9.22 6.83
N VAL A 134 14.87 9.64 5.56
CA VAL A 134 13.84 10.59 5.13
C VAL A 134 12.45 10.03 5.42
N PHE A 135 12.18 8.79 5.00
CA PHE A 135 10.88 8.16 5.20
C PHE A 135 10.52 8.01 6.67
N ARG A 136 11.46 7.62 7.55
CA ARG A 136 11.21 7.57 9.01
C ARG A 136 10.88 8.95 9.59
N LYS A 137 11.57 10.01 9.16
CA LYS A 137 11.33 11.37 9.65
C LYS A 137 9.94 11.87 9.27
N VAL A 138 9.56 11.70 8.01
CA VAL A 138 8.21 12.03 7.55
C VAL A 138 7.15 11.15 8.22
N SER A 139 7.43 9.86 8.39
CA SER A 139 6.50 8.94 9.09
C SER A 139 6.17 9.42 10.49
N TRP A 140 7.15 9.91 11.25
CA TRP A 140 6.88 10.52 12.56
C TRP A 140 5.91 11.69 12.48
N VAL A 141 6.08 12.56 11.48
CA VAL A 141 5.14 13.68 11.25
C VAL A 141 3.75 13.14 10.94
N VAL A 142 3.63 12.14 10.07
CA VAL A 142 2.34 11.49 9.74
C VAL A 142 1.70 10.88 10.99
N PHE A 143 2.44 10.14 11.82
CA PHE A 143 1.95 9.59 13.09
C PHE A 143 1.43 10.69 14.02
N LEU A 144 2.14 11.81 14.13
CA LEU A 144 1.73 12.94 14.96
C LEU A 144 0.45 13.61 14.43
N ILE A 145 0.33 13.78 13.10
CA ILE A 145 -0.88 14.33 12.48
C ILE A 145 -2.07 13.41 12.74
N VAL A 146 -1.94 12.10 12.53
CA VAL A 146 -3.02 11.13 12.80
C VAL A 146 -3.38 11.13 14.28
N ALA A 147 -2.41 11.16 15.19
CA ALA A 147 -2.68 11.20 16.63
C ALA A 147 -3.44 12.48 17.03
N ALA A 148 -3.01 13.65 16.55
CA ALA A 148 -3.70 14.92 16.79
C ALA A 148 -5.13 14.89 16.21
N LYS A 149 -5.29 14.32 15.02
CA LYS A 149 -6.59 14.13 14.37
C LYS A 149 -7.52 13.22 15.18
N MET A 150 -7.01 12.13 15.76
CA MET A 150 -7.82 11.26 16.61
C MET A 150 -8.34 11.99 17.86
N VAL A 151 -7.54 12.87 18.44
CA VAL A 151 -7.97 13.72 19.57
C VAL A 151 -9.04 14.71 19.11
N TYR A 152 -8.85 15.33 17.95
CA TYR A 152 -9.82 16.26 17.37
C TYR A 152 -11.18 15.59 17.09
N TYR A 153 -11.19 14.39 16.50
CA TYR A 153 -12.41 13.62 16.20
C TYR A 153 -12.84 12.66 17.32
N GLN A 154 -12.39 12.86 18.56
CA GLN A 154 -12.68 11.95 19.67
C GLN A 154 -14.19 11.73 19.89
N GLU A 155 -15.01 12.77 19.70
CA GLU A 155 -16.45 12.68 19.90
C GLU A 155 -17.13 11.77 18.87
N GLU A 156 -16.71 11.85 17.60
CA GLU A 156 -17.22 10.97 16.53
C GLU A 156 -16.78 9.52 16.76
N ILE A 157 -15.55 9.31 17.21
CA ILE A 157 -15.06 7.97 17.59
C ILE A 157 -15.89 7.42 18.77
N ILE A 158 -16.13 8.21 19.81
CA ILE A 158 -16.96 7.79 20.95
C ILE A 158 -18.39 7.50 20.52
N ARG A 159 -18.97 8.33 19.64
CA ARG A 159 -20.31 8.13 19.09
C ARG A 159 -20.41 6.82 18.33
N PHE A 160 -19.44 6.55 17.45
CA PHE A 160 -19.32 5.28 16.75
C PHE A 160 -19.21 4.10 17.72
N LEU A 161 -18.36 4.18 18.74
CA LEU A 161 -18.21 3.09 19.71
C LEU A 161 -19.48 2.81 20.52
N LYS A 162 -20.33 3.83 20.76
CA LYS A 162 -21.63 3.68 21.44
C LYS A 162 -22.71 3.05 20.55
N ALA A 163 -22.70 3.37 19.26
CA ALA A 163 -23.68 2.89 18.28
C ALA A 163 -22.97 2.50 16.97
N PRO A 164 -22.31 1.33 16.94
CA PRO A 164 -21.37 1.03 15.88
C PRO A 164 -22.08 0.55 14.62
N ILE A 165 -22.10 1.42 13.61
CA ILE A 165 -22.58 1.14 12.26
C ILE A 165 -21.44 1.48 11.29
N GLY A 166 -20.93 0.46 10.59
CA GLY A 166 -19.85 0.65 9.62
C GLY A 166 -18.54 1.11 10.25
N HIS A 167 -18.22 2.39 10.09
CA HIS A 167 -16.96 3.02 10.49
C HIS A 167 -17.22 4.42 11.07
N PRO A 168 -16.31 4.96 11.92
CA PRO A 168 -16.44 6.34 12.37
C PRO A 168 -16.37 7.31 11.18
N ASN A 169 -17.28 8.28 11.15
CA ASN A 169 -17.36 9.29 10.09
C ASN A 169 -16.35 10.42 10.35
N ILE A 170 -15.10 10.18 9.96
CA ILE A 170 -14.00 11.10 10.20
C ILE A 170 -13.17 11.29 8.94
N GLU A 171 -12.66 12.50 8.77
CA GLU A 171 -11.77 12.79 7.65
C GLU A 171 -10.43 12.02 7.80
N THR A 172 -9.87 11.60 6.68
CA THR A 172 -8.64 10.77 6.65
C THR A 172 -7.55 11.40 5.82
N LEU A 173 -6.28 11.10 6.11
CA LEU A 173 -5.16 11.63 5.32
C LEU A 173 -5.06 10.92 3.96
N PHE A 174 -5.43 9.64 3.92
CA PHE A 174 -5.33 8.76 2.77
C PHE A 174 -6.70 8.55 2.14
N GLY A 175 -6.77 8.39 0.82
CA GLY A 175 -8.01 7.96 0.17
C GLY A 175 -8.37 6.52 0.59
N GLY A 176 -9.63 6.15 0.44
CA GLY A 176 -10.31 4.91 0.85
C GLY A 176 -10.70 4.85 2.32
N GLY A 177 -10.88 6.02 2.95
CA GLY A 177 -11.35 6.16 4.32
C GLY A 177 -10.48 5.48 5.38
N VAL A 178 -11.10 5.23 6.55
CA VAL A 178 -10.39 4.80 7.77
C VAL A 178 -9.68 3.45 7.64
N ASN A 179 -10.14 2.59 6.73
CA ASN A 179 -9.52 1.28 6.49
C ASN A 179 -8.18 1.42 5.76
N LEU A 180 -8.12 2.26 4.73
CA LEU A 180 -6.86 2.50 4.03
C LEU A 180 -5.92 3.33 4.90
N GLU A 181 -6.40 4.32 5.65
CA GLU A 181 -5.54 5.03 6.61
C GLU A 181 -4.88 4.07 7.61
N ALA A 182 -5.63 3.18 8.27
CA ALA A 182 -5.06 2.18 9.17
C ALA A 182 -4.03 1.26 8.46
N SER A 183 -4.29 0.89 7.22
CA SER A 183 -3.39 0.08 6.40
C SER A 183 -2.09 0.81 6.06
N TRP A 184 -2.16 2.09 5.69
CA TRP A 184 -0.99 2.93 5.43
C TRP A 184 -0.17 3.12 6.71
N MET A 185 -0.81 3.32 7.86
CA MET A 185 -0.10 3.39 9.15
C MET A 185 0.65 2.10 9.47
N ALA A 186 0.11 0.93 9.13
CA ALA A 186 0.81 -0.34 9.22
C ALA A 186 2.02 -0.40 8.27
N PHE A 187 1.94 0.13 7.05
CA PHE A 187 3.11 0.25 6.16
C PHE A 187 4.17 1.18 6.73
N HIS A 188 3.79 2.30 7.36
CA HIS A 188 4.73 3.19 8.02
C HIS A 188 5.50 2.51 9.17
N LEU A 189 4.87 1.58 9.90
CA LEU A 189 5.54 0.78 10.93
C LEU A 189 6.74 0.00 10.38
N ALA A 190 6.67 -0.45 9.13
CA ALA A 190 7.75 -1.23 8.50
C ALA A 190 9.06 -0.42 8.39
N PHE A 191 9.01 0.91 8.27
CA PHE A 191 10.20 1.77 8.31
C PHE A 191 10.93 1.74 9.66
N PHE A 192 10.25 1.31 10.72
CA PHE A 192 10.78 1.23 12.08
C PHE A 192 11.23 -0.17 12.49
N VAL A 193 11.16 -1.17 11.61
CA VAL A 193 11.53 -2.56 11.91
C VAL A 193 12.94 -2.70 12.47
N LYS A 194 13.91 -1.94 11.91
CA LYS A 194 15.31 -1.86 12.37
C LYS A 194 15.59 -0.72 13.36
N SER A 195 14.59 0.10 13.69
CA SER A 195 14.76 1.21 14.63
C SER A 195 14.87 0.70 16.07
N PRO A 196 15.30 1.53 17.04
CA PRO A 196 15.35 1.12 18.44
C PRO A 196 13.99 0.58 18.91
N LYS A 197 14.00 -0.56 19.61
CA LYS A 197 12.81 -1.35 19.96
C LYS A 197 11.67 -0.51 20.53
N ARG A 198 11.99 0.46 21.41
CA ARG A 198 11.00 1.37 22.02
C ARG A 198 10.14 2.10 20.99
N HIS A 199 10.72 2.57 19.88
CA HIS A 199 9.98 3.31 18.86
C HIS A 199 9.06 2.36 18.10
N PHE A 200 9.56 1.18 17.73
CA PHE A 200 8.77 0.17 17.03
C PHE A 200 7.56 -0.25 17.86
N TYR A 201 7.75 -0.58 19.14
CA TYR A 201 6.66 -1.03 20.01
C TYR A 201 5.67 0.09 20.38
N LEU A 202 6.15 1.32 20.57
CA LEU A 202 5.28 2.48 20.76
C LEU A 202 4.33 2.67 19.57
N LEU A 203 4.88 2.66 18.35
CA LEU A 203 4.10 2.79 17.12
C LEU A 203 3.20 1.58 16.88
N LEU A 204 3.65 0.37 17.20
CA LEU A 204 2.83 -0.84 17.14
C LEU A 204 1.57 -0.70 17.99
N VAL A 205 1.71 -0.30 19.26
CA VAL A 205 0.56 -0.11 20.16
C VAL A 205 -0.36 0.98 19.61
N PHE A 206 0.21 2.10 19.15
CA PHE A 206 -0.57 3.17 18.53
C PHE A 206 -1.41 2.68 17.34
N ILE A 207 -0.82 1.91 16.41
CA ILE A 207 -1.51 1.44 15.20
C ILE A 207 -2.56 0.37 15.53
N LEU A 208 -2.29 -0.51 16.49
CA LEU A 208 -3.28 -1.48 16.95
C LEU A 208 -4.48 -0.77 17.58
N LEU A 209 -4.24 0.25 18.42
CA LEU A 209 -5.30 1.08 19.00
C LEU A 209 -6.09 1.81 17.90
N LEU A 210 -5.40 2.46 16.95
CA LEU A 210 -6.00 3.11 15.80
C LEU A 210 -6.91 2.14 15.03
N SER A 211 -6.40 0.95 14.70
CA SER A 211 -7.13 -0.06 13.92
C SER A 211 -8.37 -0.55 14.66
N VAL A 212 -8.31 -0.70 15.99
CA VAL A 212 -9.48 -1.06 16.82
C VAL A 212 -10.49 0.08 16.84
N LEU A 213 -10.06 1.32 17.06
CA LEU A 213 -10.94 2.49 17.10
C LEU A 213 -11.63 2.74 15.74
N TYR A 214 -10.97 2.40 14.64
CA TYR A 214 -11.51 2.49 13.29
C TYR A 214 -12.32 1.26 12.86
N ALA A 215 -12.36 0.21 13.70
CA ALA A 215 -12.88 -1.11 13.36
C ALA A 215 -12.29 -1.66 12.04
N SER A 216 -10.99 -1.41 11.80
CA SER A 216 -10.29 -1.83 10.58
C SER A 216 -9.62 -3.19 10.76
N ARG A 217 -10.26 -4.24 10.24
CA ARG A 217 -9.72 -5.61 10.26
C ARG A 217 -8.41 -5.72 9.48
N VAL A 218 -8.34 -5.08 8.32
CA VAL A 218 -7.15 -5.14 7.45
C VAL A 218 -5.97 -4.39 8.09
N GLY A 219 -6.22 -3.25 8.77
CA GLY A 219 -5.20 -2.55 9.55
C GLY A 219 -4.55 -3.43 10.62
N VAL A 220 -5.35 -4.20 11.37
CA VAL A 220 -4.84 -5.17 12.35
C VAL A 220 -4.03 -6.27 11.66
N ILE A 221 -4.57 -6.90 10.60
CA ILE A 221 -3.90 -7.98 9.88
C ILE A 221 -2.54 -7.52 9.32
N LEU A 222 -2.50 -6.35 8.69
CA LEU A 222 -1.26 -5.78 8.13
C LEU A 222 -0.25 -5.45 9.23
N THR A 223 -0.70 -4.91 10.35
CA THR A 223 0.16 -4.63 11.50
C THR A 223 0.79 -5.91 12.06
N LEU A 224 -0.02 -6.96 12.24
CA LEU A 224 0.44 -8.28 12.67
C LEU A 224 1.38 -8.91 11.64
N LEU A 225 1.11 -8.73 10.35
CA LEU A 225 1.98 -9.21 9.28
C LEU A 225 3.35 -8.52 9.33
N VAL A 226 3.41 -7.19 9.51
CA VAL A 226 4.69 -6.47 9.69
C VAL A 226 5.45 -6.98 10.91
N VAL A 227 4.76 -7.19 12.04
CA VAL A 227 5.36 -7.77 13.26
C VAL A 227 5.87 -9.20 13.01
N GLY A 228 5.08 -10.03 12.34
CA GLY A 228 5.43 -11.41 11.99
C GLY A 228 6.62 -11.48 11.05
N LEU A 229 6.67 -10.65 10.01
CA LEU A 229 7.81 -10.56 9.10
C LEU A 229 9.07 -10.07 9.81
N ARG A 230 8.95 -9.06 10.70
CA ARG A 230 10.03 -8.66 11.59
C ARG A 230 10.48 -9.81 12.49
N PHE A 231 9.55 -10.55 13.07
CA PHE A 231 9.83 -11.69 13.93
C PHE A 231 10.60 -12.79 13.20
N LEU A 232 10.26 -13.08 11.95
CA LEU A 232 10.94 -14.06 11.11
C LEU A 232 12.33 -13.59 10.66
N SER A 233 12.52 -12.28 10.46
CA SER A 233 13.80 -11.68 10.05
C SER A 233 14.90 -11.83 11.11
N ALA A 234 16.17 -11.63 10.73
CA ALA A 234 17.32 -11.66 11.66
C ALA A 234 17.38 -10.47 12.66
N VAL A 235 16.40 -9.57 12.65
CA VAL A 235 16.44 -8.32 13.43
C VAL A 235 16.23 -8.51 14.95
N PRO A 236 15.15 -9.17 15.43
CA PRO A 236 14.94 -9.33 16.87
C PRO A 236 15.90 -10.35 17.49
N SER A 237 16.39 -10.05 18.68
CA SER A 237 17.22 -10.97 19.46
C SER A 237 16.44 -12.20 19.94
N GLN A 238 17.12 -13.30 20.26
CA GLN A 238 16.46 -14.52 20.78
C GLN A 238 15.61 -14.23 22.04
N LEU A 239 16.14 -13.41 22.96
CA LEU A 239 15.40 -12.98 24.15
C LEU A 239 14.13 -12.21 23.80
N GLU A 240 14.19 -11.31 22.82
CA GLU A 240 13.02 -10.57 22.36
C GLU A 240 11.99 -11.50 21.72
N ARG A 241 12.43 -12.44 20.88
CA ARG A 241 11.55 -13.43 20.27
C ARG A 241 10.84 -14.26 21.35
N ARG A 242 11.58 -14.71 22.37
CA ARG A 242 11.02 -15.43 23.51
C ARG A 242 9.99 -14.58 24.23
N ASN A 243 10.31 -13.34 24.56
CA ASN A 243 9.39 -12.44 25.27
C ASN A 243 8.12 -12.15 24.46
N LEU A 244 8.23 -12.02 23.14
CA LEU A 244 7.06 -11.88 22.26
C LEU A 244 6.18 -13.13 22.27
N ILE A 245 6.77 -14.32 22.14
CA ILE A 245 6.02 -15.58 22.23
C ILE A 245 5.37 -15.71 23.61
N THR A 246 6.12 -15.49 24.69
CA THR A 246 5.60 -15.54 26.05
C THR A 246 4.47 -14.54 26.25
N GLY A 247 4.62 -13.31 25.77
CA GLY A 247 3.57 -12.29 25.81
C GLY A 247 2.31 -12.71 25.06
N LEU A 248 2.45 -13.23 23.83
CA LEU A 248 1.32 -13.74 23.05
C LEU A 248 0.62 -14.92 23.71
N VAL A 249 1.37 -15.86 24.29
CA VAL A 249 0.82 -16.98 25.05
C VAL A 249 0.09 -16.50 26.30
N LEU A 250 0.66 -15.55 27.05
CA LEU A 250 0.02 -14.97 28.23
C LEU A 250 -1.26 -14.22 27.85
N VAL A 251 -1.24 -13.41 26.80
CA VAL A 251 -2.44 -12.74 26.28
C VAL A 251 -3.49 -13.77 25.85
N GLY A 252 -3.08 -14.82 25.13
CA GLY A 252 -3.97 -15.91 24.72
C GLY A 252 -4.61 -16.62 25.91
N VAL A 253 -3.81 -17.00 26.91
CA VAL A 253 -4.27 -17.64 28.16
C VAL A 253 -5.18 -16.70 28.95
N LEU A 254 -4.83 -15.41 29.09
CA LEU A 254 -5.66 -14.43 29.76
C LEU A 254 -7.00 -14.24 29.04
N VAL A 255 -7.03 -14.20 27.71
CA VAL A 255 -8.26 -14.15 26.93
C VAL A 255 -9.10 -15.42 27.16
N LEU A 256 -8.48 -16.61 27.14
CA LEU A 256 -9.20 -17.87 27.37
C LEU A 256 -9.78 -18.00 28.79
N ILE A 257 -9.10 -17.43 29.80
CA ILE A 257 -9.52 -17.51 31.21
C ILE A 257 -10.50 -16.39 31.59
N SER A 258 -10.33 -15.19 31.03
CA SER A 258 -10.96 -13.96 31.53
C SER A 258 -12.16 -13.50 30.71
N VAL A 259 -12.40 -14.10 29.54
CA VAL A 259 -13.36 -13.59 28.56
C VAL A 259 -14.33 -14.69 28.15
N ASP A 260 -15.59 -14.54 28.55
CA ASP A 260 -16.69 -15.11 27.78
C ASP A 260 -16.69 -14.42 26.41
N LEU A 261 -16.00 -15.06 25.46
CA LEU A 261 -15.78 -14.55 24.10
C LEU A 261 -17.10 -14.23 23.38
N GLY A 262 -18.19 -14.90 23.76
CA GLY A 262 -19.54 -14.61 23.27
C GLY A 262 -20.05 -13.24 23.74
N GLN A 263 -19.83 -12.87 25.00
CA GLN A 263 -20.28 -11.57 25.53
C GLN A 263 -19.35 -10.41 25.16
N VAL A 264 -18.04 -10.63 25.06
CA VAL A 264 -17.10 -9.56 24.70
C VAL A 264 -17.13 -9.28 23.19
N SER A 265 -17.29 -10.28 22.34
CA SER A 265 -17.53 -10.05 20.91
C SER A 265 -18.82 -9.25 20.68
N GLN A 266 -19.89 -9.51 21.44
CA GLN A 266 -21.11 -8.71 21.35
C GLN A 266 -20.98 -7.27 21.86
N LYS A 267 -20.08 -7.01 22.82
CA LYS A 267 -19.86 -5.67 23.40
C LYS A 267 -18.82 -4.82 22.67
N VAL A 268 -17.89 -5.46 21.95
CA VAL A 268 -16.83 -4.77 21.20
C VAL A 268 -17.05 -5.02 19.72
N TYR A 269 -17.62 -4.04 19.02
CA TYR A 269 -18.00 -4.17 17.61
C TYR A 269 -16.86 -4.58 16.68
N GLY A 270 -15.64 -4.08 16.92
CA GLY A 270 -14.46 -4.51 16.16
C GLY A 270 -14.24 -6.03 16.25
N LEU A 271 -14.43 -6.61 17.44
CA LEU A 271 -14.34 -8.06 17.66
C LEU A 271 -15.57 -8.79 17.11
N LYS A 272 -16.78 -8.22 17.20
CA LYS A 272 -17.98 -8.74 16.52
C LYS A 272 -17.74 -8.89 15.02
N ARG A 273 -17.18 -7.87 14.39
CA ARG A 273 -16.88 -7.92 12.96
C ARG A 273 -15.81 -8.97 12.62
N PHE A 274 -14.91 -9.30 13.53
CA PHE A 274 -14.00 -10.43 13.36
C PHE A 274 -14.71 -11.78 13.54
N SER A 275 -15.63 -11.92 14.49
CA SER A 275 -16.39 -13.17 14.71
C SER A 275 -17.37 -13.45 13.58
N ASP A 276 -17.94 -12.42 12.97
CA ASP A 276 -18.93 -12.53 11.90
C ASP A 276 -18.27 -12.72 10.52
N PHE A 277 -16.94 -12.78 10.44
CA PHE A 277 -16.21 -12.94 9.19
C PHE A 277 -16.57 -14.27 8.51
N GLY A 278 -17.12 -14.20 7.29
CA GLY A 278 -17.55 -15.36 6.51
C GLY A 278 -18.99 -15.80 6.77
N SER A 279 -19.73 -15.11 7.66
CA SER A 279 -21.18 -15.27 7.76
C SER A 279 -21.89 -14.52 6.63
N SER A 280 -23.13 -14.93 6.33
CA SER A 280 -24.01 -14.23 5.39
C SER A 280 -24.41 -12.81 5.84
N GLU A 281 -24.09 -12.44 7.08
CA GLU A 281 -24.42 -11.14 7.68
C GLU A 281 -23.27 -10.11 7.57
N ASP A 282 -22.06 -10.52 7.14
CA ASP A 282 -20.97 -9.56 6.85
C ASP A 282 -21.22 -8.86 5.51
N ALA A 283 -21.88 -7.71 5.57
CA ALA A 283 -22.19 -6.85 4.44
C ALA A 283 -20.98 -6.58 3.52
N GLY A 284 -19.77 -6.51 4.07
CA GLY A 284 -18.56 -6.29 3.28
C GLY A 284 -18.10 -7.52 2.48
N MET A 285 -18.36 -8.72 2.98
CA MET A 285 -18.05 -9.96 2.27
C MET A 285 -19.15 -10.37 1.29
N SER A 286 -20.41 -10.09 1.60
CA SER A 286 -21.52 -10.32 0.68
C SER A 286 -21.41 -9.45 -0.57
N GLY A 287 -21.07 -8.17 -0.44
CA GLY A 287 -20.81 -7.28 -1.59
C GLY A 287 -19.68 -7.78 -2.48
N ARG A 288 -18.55 -8.20 -1.88
CA ARG A 288 -17.42 -8.80 -2.62
C ARG A 288 -17.80 -10.08 -3.34
N LYS A 289 -18.55 -10.96 -2.67
CA LYS A 289 -19.02 -12.21 -3.26
C LYS A 289 -19.92 -11.93 -4.47
N ALA A 290 -20.87 -11.00 -4.33
CA ALA A 290 -21.76 -10.60 -5.41
C ALA A 290 -20.97 -10.07 -6.63
N MET A 291 -19.91 -9.28 -6.41
CA MET A 291 -19.02 -8.85 -7.50
C MET A 291 -18.24 -10.02 -8.12
N TRP A 292 -17.63 -10.88 -7.31
CA TRP A 292 -16.72 -11.92 -7.80
C TRP A 292 -17.44 -13.06 -8.52
N GLU A 293 -18.71 -13.32 -8.20
CA GLU A 293 -19.53 -14.30 -8.92
C GLU A 293 -19.80 -13.90 -10.37
N GLN A 294 -19.84 -12.58 -10.65
CA GLN A 294 -20.10 -12.03 -11.97
C GLN A 294 -18.84 -11.90 -12.84
N PHE A 295 -17.67 -12.10 -12.23
CA PHE A 295 -16.38 -11.96 -12.88
C PHE A 295 -16.24 -12.80 -14.17
N PRO A 296 -16.58 -14.11 -14.21
CA PRO A 296 -16.40 -14.91 -15.43
C PRO A 296 -17.23 -14.39 -16.61
N GLU A 297 -18.46 -13.93 -16.34
CA GLU A 297 -19.37 -13.43 -17.36
C GLU A 297 -18.95 -12.03 -17.84
N ALA A 298 -18.49 -11.14 -16.96
CA ALA A 298 -17.89 -9.87 -17.35
C ALA A 298 -16.63 -10.06 -18.22
N MET A 299 -15.77 -11.04 -17.86
CA MET A 299 -14.63 -11.38 -18.70
C MET A 299 -15.05 -11.91 -20.08
N ALA A 300 -16.10 -12.72 -20.16
CA ALA A 300 -16.63 -13.21 -21.43
C ALA A 300 -17.23 -12.07 -22.29
N GLN A 301 -17.98 -11.15 -21.68
CA GLN A 301 -18.60 -10.01 -22.36
C GLN A 301 -17.56 -9.05 -22.96
N SER A 302 -16.45 -8.84 -22.26
CA SER A 302 -15.31 -8.05 -22.77
C SER A 302 -14.41 -8.81 -23.76
N HIS A 303 -14.80 -10.01 -24.19
CA HIS A 303 -13.98 -10.89 -25.03
C HIS A 303 -12.58 -11.14 -24.45
N TYR A 304 -12.47 -11.14 -23.12
CA TYR A 304 -11.24 -11.29 -22.36
C TYR A 304 -10.17 -10.20 -22.60
N LEU A 305 -10.52 -9.10 -23.26
CA LEU A 305 -9.65 -7.95 -23.49
C LEU A 305 -9.66 -6.95 -22.31
N GLY A 306 -10.72 -7.01 -21.48
CA GLY A 306 -10.95 -6.09 -20.38
C GLY A 306 -11.79 -4.88 -20.75
N TYR A 307 -11.92 -3.94 -19.81
CA TYR A 307 -12.79 -2.77 -19.90
C TYR A 307 -12.04 -1.42 -19.97
N GLY A 308 -10.72 -1.42 -19.80
CA GLY A 308 -9.89 -0.22 -19.64
C GLY A 308 -9.77 0.20 -18.17
N ALA A 309 -8.73 1.00 -17.86
CA ALA A 309 -8.49 1.48 -16.49
C ALA A 309 -9.73 2.19 -15.92
N GLY A 310 -10.16 1.85 -14.71
CA GLY A 310 -11.32 2.45 -14.03
C GLY A 310 -12.67 1.79 -14.36
N ASN A 311 -12.79 1.07 -15.48
CA ASN A 311 -14.07 0.53 -15.95
C ASN A 311 -14.38 -0.90 -15.47
N ALA A 312 -13.65 -1.44 -14.49
CA ALA A 312 -13.92 -2.79 -13.99
C ALA A 312 -15.31 -2.92 -13.38
N MET A 313 -15.74 -1.93 -12.58
CA MET A 313 -17.06 -1.93 -11.94
C MET A 313 -18.18 -1.80 -12.96
N LEU A 314 -18.03 -0.90 -13.94
CA LEU A 314 -18.94 -0.77 -15.08
C LEU A 314 -19.19 -2.11 -15.78
N GLY A 315 -18.12 -2.90 -15.97
CA GLY A 315 -18.23 -4.24 -16.56
C GLY A 315 -19.06 -5.22 -15.72
N LEU A 316 -18.86 -5.20 -14.40
CA LEU A 316 -19.60 -6.05 -13.47
C LEU A 316 -21.08 -5.64 -13.35
N GLU A 317 -21.38 -4.34 -13.27
CA GLU A 317 -22.74 -3.80 -13.18
C GLU A 317 -23.56 -4.11 -14.44
N LYS A 318 -22.94 -3.98 -15.62
CA LYS A 318 -23.58 -4.27 -16.90
C LYS A 318 -24.03 -5.72 -17.02
N VAL A 319 -23.29 -6.65 -16.42
CA VAL A 319 -23.60 -8.07 -16.43
C VAL A 319 -24.56 -8.46 -15.32
N SER A 320 -24.35 -7.93 -14.11
CA SER A 320 -25.15 -8.28 -12.94
C SER A 320 -26.54 -7.63 -12.93
N GLY A 321 -26.69 -6.48 -13.59
CA GLY A 321 -27.87 -5.62 -13.48
C GLY A 321 -28.00 -4.93 -12.10
N LEU A 322 -26.97 -5.02 -11.26
CA LEU A 322 -26.89 -4.38 -9.95
C LEU A 322 -26.05 -3.11 -10.03
N ASP A 323 -26.42 -2.11 -9.24
CA ASP A 323 -25.65 -0.88 -9.02
C ASP A 323 -24.78 -1.09 -7.78
N PHE A 324 -23.45 -1.10 -7.95
CA PHE A 324 -22.52 -1.31 -6.84
C PHE A 324 -22.06 0.05 -6.31
N SER A 325 -22.20 0.25 -5.00
CA SER A 325 -21.69 1.47 -4.34
C SER A 325 -20.16 1.55 -4.30
N GLU A 326 -19.49 0.44 -4.59
CA GLU A 326 -18.05 0.27 -4.54
C GLU A 326 -17.37 0.71 -5.84
N GLU A 327 -16.31 1.50 -5.72
CA GLU A 327 -15.53 1.95 -6.88
C GLU A 327 -14.38 0.97 -7.25
N ASN A 328 -14.32 -0.21 -6.63
CA ASN A 328 -13.34 -1.24 -6.95
C ASN A 328 -13.80 -2.65 -6.59
N VAL A 329 -13.11 -3.64 -7.15
CA VAL A 329 -13.44 -5.06 -6.99
C VAL A 329 -12.93 -5.63 -5.66
N HIS A 330 -12.27 -4.80 -4.83
CA HIS A 330 -11.59 -5.19 -3.59
C HIS A 330 -10.61 -6.37 -3.73
N ASN A 331 -10.11 -6.58 -4.95
CA ASN A 331 -9.08 -7.56 -5.28
C ASN A 331 -8.34 -7.03 -6.51
N TYR A 332 -7.15 -6.48 -6.30
CA TYR A 332 -6.41 -5.82 -7.36
C TYR A 332 -6.01 -6.80 -8.47
N TYR A 333 -5.78 -8.08 -8.18
CA TYR A 333 -5.47 -9.06 -9.23
C TYR A 333 -6.66 -9.30 -10.16
N LEU A 334 -7.88 -9.41 -9.60
CA LEU A 334 -9.09 -9.49 -10.41
C LEU A 334 -9.35 -8.17 -11.14
N GLN A 335 -9.09 -7.03 -10.48
CA GLN A 335 -9.22 -5.72 -11.11
C GLN A 335 -8.28 -5.56 -12.31
N VAL A 336 -7.00 -5.94 -12.20
CA VAL A 336 -6.06 -5.92 -13.35
C VAL A 336 -6.58 -6.76 -14.51
N MET A 337 -7.18 -7.92 -14.21
CA MET A 337 -7.73 -8.79 -15.24
C MET A 337 -9.00 -8.21 -15.90
N LEU A 338 -9.88 -7.58 -15.12
CA LEU A 338 -11.06 -6.90 -15.64
C LEU A 338 -10.71 -5.63 -16.42
N GLU A 339 -9.74 -4.83 -15.96
CA GLU A 339 -9.35 -3.58 -16.63
C GLU A 339 -8.51 -3.86 -17.89
N PHE A 340 -7.57 -4.80 -17.82
CA PHE A 340 -6.52 -4.97 -18.84
C PHE A 340 -6.48 -6.35 -19.49
N GLY A 341 -7.49 -7.18 -19.23
CA GLY A 341 -7.69 -8.47 -19.88
C GLY A 341 -6.66 -9.55 -19.52
N LEU A 342 -6.69 -10.62 -20.30
CA LEU A 342 -5.80 -11.78 -20.14
C LEU A 342 -4.31 -11.47 -20.33
N LEU A 343 -3.96 -10.34 -20.97
CA LEU A 343 -2.57 -9.93 -21.11
C LEU A 343 -2.08 -9.06 -19.94
N GLY A 344 -2.96 -8.24 -19.36
CA GLY A 344 -2.61 -7.36 -18.26
C GLY A 344 -2.20 -8.10 -16.99
N LEU A 345 -2.97 -9.13 -16.60
CA LEU A 345 -2.69 -9.89 -15.39
C LEU A 345 -1.32 -10.61 -15.44
N PRO A 346 -0.96 -11.38 -16.48
CA PRO A 346 0.38 -11.96 -16.60
C PRO A 346 1.52 -10.93 -16.54
N LEU A 347 1.37 -9.77 -17.19
CA LEU A 347 2.37 -8.71 -17.15
C LEU A 347 2.57 -8.18 -15.71
N TYR A 348 1.46 -7.97 -14.99
CA TYR A 348 1.51 -7.58 -13.58
C TYR A 348 2.11 -8.69 -12.71
N LEU A 349 1.70 -9.95 -12.88
CA LEU A 349 2.21 -11.09 -12.12
C LEU A 349 3.72 -11.31 -12.34
N ILE A 350 4.26 -11.00 -13.53
CA ILE A 350 5.71 -11.00 -13.75
C ILE A 350 6.39 -9.97 -12.84
N ILE A 351 5.82 -8.76 -12.69
CA ILE A 351 6.36 -7.75 -11.77
C ILE A 351 6.33 -8.27 -10.33
N VAL A 352 5.18 -8.78 -9.88
CA VAL A 352 4.99 -9.34 -8.53
C VAL A 352 5.99 -10.46 -8.28
N PHE A 353 6.07 -11.45 -9.16
CA PHE A 353 6.98 -12.59 -9.04
C PHE A 353 8.44 -12.15 -8.93
N GLN A 354 8.87 -11.23 -9.79
CA GLN A 354 10.25 -10.76 -9.79
C GLN A 354 10.59 -9.93 -8.55
N LEU A 355 9.62 -9.19 -8.00
CA LEU A 355 9.77 -8.51 -6.71
C LEU A 355 9.81 -9.50 -5.55
N LEU A 356 8.92 -10.49 -5.51
CA LEU A 356 8.91 -11.53 -4.48
C LEU A 356 10.22 -12.31 -4.45
N LYS A 357 10.76 -12.66 -5.64
CA LYS A 357 12.09 -13.26 -5.75
C LYS A 357 13.15 -12.38 -5.09
N ARG A 358 13.16 -11.07 -5.36
CA ARG A 358 14.10 -10.10 -4.74
C ARG A 358 13.88 -9.94 -3.23
N ILE A 359 12.63 -9.91 -2.78
CA ILE A 359 12.24 -9.81 -1.37
C ILE A 359 12.78 -11.01 -0.58
N HIS A 360 12.64 -12.23 -1.12
CA HIS A 360 13.19 -13.44 -0.51
C HIS A 360 14.68 -13.30 -0.20
N TRP A 361 15.46 -12.71 -1.12
CA TRP A 361 16.90 -12.47 -0.92
C TRP A 361 17.23 -11.41 0.13
N THR A 362 16.28 -10.56 0.53
CA THR A 362 16.49 -9.59 1.63
C THR A 362 16.34 -10.20 3.02
N GLN A 363 16.00 -11.49 3.10
CA GLN A 363 15.72 -12.21 4.35
C GLN A 363 14.68 -11.50 5.23
N LEU A 364 13.73 -10.81 4.61
CA LEU A 364 12.65 -10.07 5.27
C LEU A 364 13.15 -9.02 6.28
N SER A 365 14.42 -8.60 6.17
CA SER A 365 14.98 -7.59 7.06
C SER A 365 14.75 -6.17 6.53
N ASP A 366 14.44 -6.02 5.25
CA ASP A 366 14.29 -4.72 4.61
C ASP A 366 12.88 -4.14 4.74
N SER A 367 12.81 -2.85 5.09
CA SER A 367 11.55 -2.12 5.25
C SER A 367 10.73 -2.04 3.96
N LEU A 368 11.34 -1.73 2.81
CA LEU A 368 10.60 -1.66 1.54
C LEU A 368 10.13 -3.05 1.10
N ALA A 369 10.95 -4.08 1.29
CA ALA A 369 10.58 -5.45 1.02
C ALA A 369 9.36 -5.90 1.85
N ILE A 370 9.33 -5.56 3.14
CA ILE A 370 8.19 -5.83 4.03
C ILE A 370 6.94 -5.08 3.52
N ILE A 371 7.05 -3.79 3.20
CA ILE A 371 5.91 -2.99 2.69
C ILE A 371 5.35 -3.60 1.42
N LEU A 372 6.20 -3.92 0.45
CA LEU A 372 5.77 -4.48 -0.83
C LEU A 372 5.13 -5.86 -0.67
N LEU A 373 5.69 -6.71 0.20
CA LEU A 373 5.07 -8.01 0.52
C LEU A 373 3.70 -7.83 1.18
N CYS A 374 3.60 -6.95 2.16
CA CYS A 374 2.33 -6.60 2.80
C CYS A 374 1.32 -6.05 1.78
N TYR A 375 1.75 -5.18 0.86
CA TYR A 375 0.91 -4.66 -0.22
C TYR A 375 0.40 -5.77 -1.14
N PHE A 376 1.26 -6.69 -1.61
CA PHE A 376 0.82 -7.78 -2.48
C PHE A 376 -0.16 -8.74 -1.81
N ILE A 377 0.00 -8.98 -0.51
CA ILE A 377 -0.93 -9.80 0.28
C ILE A 377 -2.26 -9.06 0.46
N SER A 378 -2.22 -7.79 0.88
CA SER A 378 -3.44 -7.00 1.07
C SER A 378 -4.13 -6.60 -0.24
N SER A 379 -3.43 -6.65 -1.38
CA SER A 379 -4.00 -6.49 -2.72
C SER A 379 -5.06 -7.54 -3.05
N LEU A 380 -5.13 -8.66 -2.32
CA LEU A 380 -6.20 -9.65 -2.44
C LEU A 380 -7.54 -9.17 -1.85
N VAL A 381 -7.53 -8.12 -1.01
CA VAL A 381 -8.69 -7.69 -0.22
C VAL A 381 -8.96 -6.18 -0.26
N GLN A 382 -8.01 -5.38 -0.74
CA GLN A 382 -8.13 -3.93 -0.89
C GLN A 382 -7.11 -3.41 -1.92
N PHE A 383 -7.18 -2.12 -2.25
CA PHE A 383 -6.43 -1.41 -3.31
C PHE A 383 -7.02 -1.51 -4.72
N ARG A 384 -6.67 -0.51 -5.52
CA ARG A 384 -7.13 -0.29 -6.91
C ARG A 384 -5.98 -0.36 -7.91
N GLY A 385 -4.73 -0.26 -7.45
CA GLY A 385 -3.55 -0.54 -8.26
C GLY A 385 -2.71 0.65 -8.69
N ALA A 386 -3.29 1.84 -8.69
CA ALA A 386 -2.61 3.08 -9.06
C ALA A 386 -2.05 3.83 -7.84
N GLU A 387 -1.81 3.14 -6.72
CA GLU A 387 -1.30 3.78 -5.50
C GLU A 387 0.11 4.33 -5.71
N SER A 388 0.23 5.66 -5.83
CA SER A 388 1.46 6.36 -6.19
C SER A 388 2.64 6.05 -5.26
N LEU A 389 2.36 5.90 -3.96
CA LEU A 389 3.35 5.52 -2.94
C LEU A 389 3.97 4.15 -3.21
N ILE A 390 3.16 3.16 -3.61
CA ILE A 390 3.65 1.80 -3.86
C ILE A 390 4.56 1.80 -5.09
N TRP A 391 4.16 2.50 -6.15
CA TRP A 391 4.97 2.58 -7.36
C TRP A 391 6.29 3.34 -7.12
N LEU A 392 6.29 4.38 -6.28
CA LEU A 392 7.52 5.02 -5.79
C LEU A 392 8.44 4.00 -5.10
N TYR A 393 7.89 3.19 -4.18
CA TYR A 393 8.66 2.16 -3.47
C TYR A 393 9.19 1.06 -4.40
N ILE A 394 8.38 0.61 -5.36
CA ILE A 394 8.78 -0.38 -6.38
C ILE A 394 9.98 0.16 -7.18
N GLY A 395 9.93 1.43 -7.60
CA GLY A 395 11.01 2.07 -8.35
C GLY A 395 12.32 2.09 -7.57
N ILE A 396 12.26 2.53 -6.31
CA ILE A 396 13.43 2.54 -5.41
C ILE A 396 13.97 1.12 -5.22
N PHE A 397 13.09 0.17 -4.91
CA PHE A 397 13.48 -1.20 -4.58
C PHE A 397 14.11 -1.94 -5.76
N PHE A 398 13.59 -1.75 -6.98
CA PHE A 398 14.16 -2.39 -8.17
C PHE A 398 15.59 -1.94 -8.47
N VAL A 399 15.88 -0.65 -8.30
CA VAL A 399 17.20 -0.10 -8.55
C VAL A 399 18.17 -0.51 -7.45
N GLN A 400 17.79 -0.37 -6.18
CA GLN A 400 18.68 -0.67 -5.05
C GLN A 400 19.00 -2.16 -4.84
N MET A 401 18.17 -3.06 -5.38
CA MET A 401 18.41 -4.51 -5.30
C MET A 401 19.19 -5.09 -6.48
N LYS A 402 19.59 -4.27 -7.46
CA LYS A 402 20.31 -4.71 -8.66
C LYS A 402 21.76 -5.14 -8.39
N ASP A 403 22.33 -4.70 -7.27
CA ASP A 403 23.76 -4.87 -6.95
C ASP A 403 24.10 -6.19 -6.24
N LYS A 404 23.13 -7.10 -6.05
CA LYS A 404 23.44 -8.48 -5.65
C LYS A 404 23.25 -9.40 -6.86
N PRO A 405 24.32 -9.99 -7.43
CA PRO A 405 24.14 -11.04 -8.42
C PRO A 405 23.25 -12.13 -7.83
N LEU A 406 22.32 -12.65 -8.63
CA LEU A 406 21.66 -13.91 -8.31
C LEU A 406 22.78 -14.90 -8.01
N PRO A 407 22.82 -15.54 -6.82
CA PRO A 407 23.78 -16.61 -6.63
C PRO A 407 23.50 -17.63 -7.73
N GLY A 408 24.57 -18.08 -8.40
CA GLY A 408 24.49 -19.26 -9.26
C GLY A 408 23.88 -20.43 -8.51
N PRO A 409 23.44 -21.49 -9.21
CA PRO A 409 22.85 -22.66 -8.57
C PRO A 409 23.71 -23.07 -7.37
N LEU A 410 23.06 -23.17 -6.20
CA LEU A 410 23.67 -23.51 -4.92
C LEU A 410 24.63 -24.69 -5.13
N SER A 411 25.93 -24.46 -4.97
CA SER A 411 26.86 -25.56 -4.84
C SER A 411 26.43 -26.36 -3.61
N THR A 412 26.15 -27.64 -3.81
CA THR A 412 25.65 -28.64 -2.84
C THR A 412 26.58 -28.91 -1.65
N ALA A 413 27.54 -28.03 -1.35
CA ALA A 413 28.64 -28.30 -0.45
C ALA A 413 28.43 -27.83 1.01
N SER A 414 27.32 -27.19 1.38
CA SER A 414 27.14 -26.65 2.74
C SER A 414 26.04 -27.33 3.57
N PHE A 415 25.63 -28.55 3.22
CA PHE A 415 24.65 -29.33 4.00
C PHE A 415 25.26 -30.43 4.89
N LEU A 416 26.59 -30.48 4.99
CA LEU A 416 27.31 -31.38 5.90
C LEU A 416 28.43 -30.61 6.61
N ALA A 417 28.09 -29.88 7.67
CA ALA A 417 29.01 -29.46 8.71
C ALA A 417 28.24 -29.21 10.02
#